data_AF-A0A3B8VSF4-F1
#
_entry.id   AF-A0A3B8VSF4-F1
#
_cell.length_a   1.000
_cell.length_b   1.000
_cell.length_c   1.000
_cell.angle_alpha   90.00
_cell.angle_beta   90.00
_cell.angle_gamma   90.00
#
_symmetry.space_group_name_H-M   'P 1'
#
loop_
_entity.id
_entity.type
_entity.pdbx_description
1 polymer ?
#
loop_
_entity_poly.entity_id
_entity_poly.type
_entity_poly.pdbx_seq_one_letter_code
_entity_poly.pdbx_strand_id
1 'polypeptide(L)' 'MNNQVSIHEEVVEILTYKTDKPEILPMFLEKRVYQGSSGVVYPYPVIEKIEDTPELQPYKAIFIENKYIKVMILPELG' A
#
# COMPACT_ATOMS: atom_id res chain seq x y z
N MET A 1 -30.62 -13.36 -16.25
CA MET A 1 -29.16 -13.49 -16.41
C MET A 1 -28.61 -13.88 -15.05
N ASN A 2 -27.94 -15.03 -14.92
CA ASN A 2 -27.25 -15.37 -13.68
C ASN A 2 -26.01 -14.49 -13.58
N ASN A 3 -26.01 -13.54 -12.64
CA ASN A 3 -24.82 -12.76 -12.32
C ASN A 3 -23.91 -13.60 -11.43
N GLN A 4 -23.12 -14.45 -12.05
CA GLN A 4 -22.14 -15.27 -11.34
C GLN A 4 -20.93 -14.40 -10.97
N VAL A 5 -20.60 -14.40 -9.69
CA VAL A 5 -19.42 -13.74 -9.12
C VAL A 5 -18.54 -14.84 -8.53
N SER A 6 -17.24 -14.78 -8.76
CA SER A 6 -16.25 -15.65 -8.13
C SER A 6 -15.33 -14.85 -7.21
N ILE A 7 -14.92 -15.50 -6.11
CA ILE A 7 -13.98 -14.95 -5.14
C ILE A 7 -12.95 -16.02 -4.84
N HIS A 8 -11.67 -15.65 -4.83
CA HIS A 8 -10.58 -16.53 -4.42
C HIS A 8 -9.43 -15.73 -3.79
N GLU A 9 -8.61 -16.43 -3.01
CA GLU A 9 -7.38 -15.89 -2.43
C GLU A 9 -6.17 -16.57 -3.05
N GLU A 10 -5.12 -15.80 -3.32
CA GLU A 10 -3.82 -16.33 -3.74
C GLU A 10 -2.68 -15.42 -3.25
N VAL A 11 -1.45 -15.93 -3.29
CA VAL A 11 -0.24 -15.14 -3.04
C VAL A 11 0.29 -14.66 -4.39
N VAL A 12 0.43 -13.34 -4.54
CA VAL A 12 1.02 -12.71 -5.74
C VAL A 12 2.38 -12.14 -5.41
N GLU A 13 3.34 -12.27 -6.31
CA GLU A 13 4.65 -11.63 -6.17
C GLU A 13 4.66 -10.31 -6.93
N ILE A 14 4.98 -9.22 -6.24
CA ILE A 14 5.05 -7.87 -6.81
C ILE A 14 6.46 -7.34 -6.57
N LEU A 15 7.07 -6.74 -7.60
CA LEU A 15 8.33 -6.01 -7.44
C LEU A 15 8.08 -4.79 -6.54
N THR A 16 8.67 -4.81 -5.35
CA THR A 16 8.52 -3.78 -4.33
C THR A 16 9.88 -3.22 -3.95
N TYR A 17 9.99 -1.89 -3.97
CA TYR A 17 11.11 -1.18 -3.34
C TYR A 17 10.84 -1.13 -1.84
N LYS A 18 11.70 -1.77 -1.05
CA LYS A 18 11.52 -1.78 0.40
C LYS A 18 11.79 -0.41 0.99
N THR A 19 11.13 -0.14 2.11
CA THR A 19 11.38 1.04 2.91
C THR A 19 12.65 0.85 3.74
N ASP A 20 13.45 1.90 3.86
CA ASP A 20 14.54 1.91 4.83
C ASP A 20 13.98 1.99 6.26
N LYS A 21 14.87 1.95 7.24
CA LYS A 21 14.51 2.07 8.65
C LYS A 21 13.77 3.38 8.91
N PRO A 22 12.66 3.33 9.66
CA PRO A 22 11.98 4.54 10.10
C PRO A 22 12.92 5.41 10.93
N GLU A 23 12.76 6.73 10.82
CA GLU A 23 13.40 7.68 11.73
C GLU A 23 12.99 7.37 13.17
N ILE A 24 13.96 7.34 14.07
CA ILE A 24 13.77 6.99 15.49
C ILE A 24 13.17 8.19 16.22
N LEU A 25 13.56 9.40 15.81
CA LEU A 25 13.06 10.63 16.41
C LEU A 25 11.66 10.97 15.87
N PRO A 26 10.69 11.30 16.75
CA PRO A 26 9.36 11.69 16.31
C PRO A 26 9.43 12.98 15.49
N MET A 27 8.73 13.00 14.36
CA MET A 27 8.66 14.16 13.47
C MET A 27 7.26 14.77 13.44
N PHE A 28 7.20 16.10 13.57
CA PHE A 28 5.95 16.89 13.60
C PHE A 28 5.84 17.73 12.33
N LEU A 29 5.34 17.10 11.25
CA LEU A 29 5.20 17.73 9.92
C LEU A 29 3.87 18.47 9.76
N GLU A 30 3.54 19.36 10.69
CA GLU A 30 2.20 19.95 10.79
C GLU A 30 1.89 20.96 9.67
N LYS A 31 2.89 21.73 9.24
CA LYS A 31 2.71 22.84 8.29
C LYS A 31 3.33 22.50 6.93
N ARG A 32 2.47 22.33 5.92
CA ARG A 32 2.89 22.27 4.52
C ARG A 32 2.76 23.65 3.88
N VAL A 33 3.53 23.89 2.82
CA VAL A 33 3.57 25.18 2.09
C VAL A 33 2.22 25.52 1.44
N TYR A 34 1.37 24.51 1.20
CA TYR A 34 0.05 24.67 0.61
C TYR A 34 -1.04 24.98 1.65
N GLN A 35 -1.73 26.09 1.43
CA GLN A 35 -2.88 26.52 2.24
C GLN A 35 -3.97 25.44 2.29
N GLY A 36 -4.42 25.09 3.49
CA GLY A 36 -5.45 24.07 3.72
C GLY A 36 -4.95 22.62 3.77
N SER A 37 -3.65 22.37 3.60
CA SER A 37 -3.08 21.03 3.78
C SER A 37 -2.46 20.87 5.17
N SER A 38 -2.90 19.85 5.90
CA SER A 38 -2.27 19.38 7.13
C SER A 38 -1.42 18.15 6.78
N GLY A 39 -0.16 18.15 7.21
CA GLY A 39 0.77 17.03 7.04
C GLY A 39 0.95 16.19 8.30
N VAL A 40 0.03 16.29 9.27
CA VAL A 40 0.16 15.62 10.57
C VAL A 40 0.13 14.11 10.36
N VAL A 41 1.30 13.48 10.57
CA VAL A 41 1.50 12.03 10.46
C VAL A 41 1.85 11.37 11.80
N TYR A 42 2.24 12.15 12.81
CA TYR A 42 2.49 11.62 14.16
C TYR A 42 1.22 10.91 14.70
N PRO A 43 1.33 9.72 15.31
CA PRO A 43 2.55 9.05 15.79
C PRO A 43 3.22 8.09 14.79
N TYR A 44 2.81 8.07 13.52
CA TYR A 44 3.47 7.20 12.54
C TYR A 44 4.90 7.66 12.28
N PRO A 45 5.87 6.73 12.24
CA PRO A 45 7.24 7.07 11.91
C PRO A 45 7.33 7.48 10.44
N VAL A 46 8.31 8.33 10.15
CA VAL A 46 8.59 8.79 8.78
C VAL A 46 9.78 8.02 8.24
N ILE A 47 9.68 7.65 6.97
CA ILE A 47 10.74 7.00 6.21
C ILE A 47 11.19 8.01 5.13
N GLU A 48 12.48 8.34 5.11
CA GLU A 48 13.03 9.32 4.15
C GLU A 48 13.57 8.67 2.87
N LYS A 49 13.83 7.35 2.91
CA LYS A 49 14.48 6.61 1.83
C LYS A 49 13.80 5.28 1.56
N ILE A 50 13.82 4.90 0.29
CA ILE A 50 13.47 3.57 -0.19
C ILE A 50 14.71 2.97 -0.84
N GLU A 51 14.77 1.65 -0.96
CA GLU A 51 15.84 0.97 -1.68
C GLU A 51 15.84 1.35 -3.17
N ASP A 52 17.02 1.34 -3.81
CA ASP A 52 17.17 1.69 -5.24
C ASP A 52 16.79 0.55 -6.18
N THR A 53 16.73 -0.68 -5.67
CA THR A 53 16.43 -1.90 -6.43
C THR A 53 15.21 -2.58 -5.85
N PRO A 54 14.22 -2.98 -6.67
CA PRO A 54 13.05 -3.68 -6.16
C PRO A 54 13.34 -5.17 -5.98
N GLU A 55 12.65 -5.80 -5.04
CA GLU A 55 12.67 -7.24 -4.83
C GLU A 55 11.26 -7.82 -5.01
N LEU A 56 11.16 -9.09 -5.40
CA LEU A 56 9.86 -9.78 -5.41
C LEU A 56 9.38 -9.94 -3.96
N GLN A 57 8.27 -9.28 -3.65
CA GLN A 57 7.62 -9.37 -2.36
C GLN A 57 6.28 -10.12 -2.51
N PRO A 58 6.05 -11.20 -1.74
CA PRO A 58 4.77 -11.89 -1.73
C PRO A 58 3.72 -11.06 -0.99
N TYR A 59 2.54 -10.94 -1.58
CA TYR A 59 1.37 -10.31 -0.97
C TYR A 59 0.16 -11.24 -1.03
N LYS A 60 -0.67 -11.21 0.01
CA LYS A 60 -1.98 -11.86 0.00
C LYS A 60 -2.93 -11.04 -0.87
N ALA A 61 -3.35 -11.62 -1.99
CA ALA A 61 -4.36 -11.06 -2.87
C ALA A 61 -5.72 -11.73 -2.68
N ILE A 62 -6.77 -10.91 -2.69
CA ILE A 62 -8.16 -11.36 -2.79
C ILE A 62 -8.68 -10.90 -4.16
N PHE A 63 -9.05 -11.86 -5.00
CA PHE A 63 -9.65 -11.59 -6.29
C PHE A 63 -11.15 -11.70 -6.21
N ILE A 64 -11.85 -10.68 -6.71
CA ILE A 64 -13.30 -10.67 -6.88
C ILE A 64 -13.58 -10.35 -8.34
N GLU A 65 -14.26 -11.26 -9.03
CA GLU A 65 -14.48 -11.11 -10.48
C GLU A 65 -15.87 -11.55 -10.93
N ASN A 66 -16.29 -11.01 -12.07
CA ASN A 66 -17.48 -11.41 -12.81
C ASN A 66 -17.21 -11.28 -14.31
N LYS A 67 -18.25 -11.34 -15.14
CA LYS A 67 -18.13 -11.23 -16.61
C LYS A 67 -17.40 -9.97 -17.12
N TYR A 68 -17.44 -8.87 -16.37
CA TYR A 68 -17.01 -7.55 -16.84
C TYR A 68 -15.76 -7.02 -16.13
N ILE A 69 -15.50 -7.45 -14.90
CA ILE A 69 -14.40 -6.93 -14.08
C ILE A 69 -13.73 -8.03 -13.28
N LYS A 70 -12.42 -7.90 -13.10
CA LYS A 70 -11.61 -8.60 -12.11
C LYS A 70 -10.93 -7.56 -11.23
N VAL A 71 -11.17 -7.61 -9.93
CA VAL A 71 -10.59 -6.71 -8.94
C VAL A 71 -9.62 -7.52 -8.07
N MET A 72 -8.40 -7.02 -7.93
CA MET A 72 -7.41 -7.53 -6.98
C MET A 72 -7.35 -6.59 -5.79
N ILE A 73 -7.58 -7.12 -4.59
CA ILE A 73 -7.45 -6.39 -3.33
C ILE A 73 -6.22 -6.93 -2.62
N LEU A 74 -5.34 -6.02 -2.17
CA LEU A 74 -4.13 -6.32 -1.40
C LEU A 74 -4.30 -5.76 0.02
N PRO A 75 -4.89 -6.52 0.97
CA PRO A 75 -5.24 -5.99 2.29
C PRO A 75 -4.02 -5.50 3.10
N GLU A 76 -2.83 -5.98 2.77
CA GLU A 76 -1.58 -5.62 3.44
C GLU A 76 -1.07 -4.23 3.08
N LEU A 77 -1.61 -3.61 2.01
CA LEU A 77 -1.17 -2.32 1.50
C LEU A 77 -2.10 -1.15 1.86
N GLY A 78 -3.07 -1.36 2.76
CA GLY A 78 -3.90 -0.31 3.36
C GLY A 78 -4.83 0.38 2.38
#